data_AF-A0A836SWD1-F1
#
_entry.id   AF-A0A836SWD1-F1
#
_cell.length_a   1.000
_cell.length_b   1.000
_cell.length_c   1.000
_cell.angle_alpha   90.00
_cell.angle_beta   90.00
_cell.angle_gamma   90.00
#
_symmetry.space_group_name_H-M   'P 1'
#
loop_
_entity.id
_entity.type
_entity.pdbx_description
1 polymer ?
#
loop_
_entity_poly.entity_id
_entity_poly.type
_entity_poly.pdbx_seq_one_letter_code
_entity_poly.pdbx_strand_id
1 'polypeptide(L)'
;MQGTAAMTLSPEEEAHLRRHAAAARRIVVKVGTRVLMGGPQGIKAERVRSIVADVARLKSQGRQVVLVSSGAIGCGMAALGMRRRPQSLPELQTAAA
;
A
#
# COMPACT_ATOMS: atom_id res chain seq x y z
N MET A 1 26.00 3.04 1.46
CA MET A 1 24.65 2.42 1.47
C MET A 1 24.44 1.76 2.83
N GLN A 2 23.87 2.49 3.79
CA GLN A 2 23.51 1.92 5.09
C GLN A 2 22.19 1.15 4.90
N GLY A 3 22.26 -0.18 5.02
CA GLY A 3 21.10 -1.04 5.01
C GLY A 3 20.18 -0.70 6.18
N THR A 4 18.87 -0.70 5.94
CA THR A 4 17.86 -0.71 6.98
C THR A 4 18.12 -1.92 7.87
N ALA A 5 18.68 -1.71 9.05
CA ALA A 5 18.63 -2.70 10.12
C ALA A 5 17.14 -3.01 10.34
N ALA A 6 16.72 -4.24 10.08
CA ALA A 6 15.40 -4.67 10.48
C ALA A 6 15.35 -4.55 12.01
N MET A 7 14.55 -3.62 12.50
CA MET A 7 14.30 -3.47 13.94
C MET A 7 13.55 -4.74 14.38
N THR A 8 14.29 -5.70 14.92
CA THR A 8 13.70 -6.93 15.44
C THR A 8 12.96 -6.61 16.72
N LEU A 9 11.63 -6.61 16.65
CA LEU A 9 10.76 -6.47 17.83
C LEU A 9 10.75 -7.80 18.59
N SER A 10 10.78 -7.73 19.92
CA SER A 10 10.48 -8.90 20.74
C SER A 10 9.00 -9.32 20.56
N PRO A 11 8.66 -10.60 20.81
CA PRO A 11 7.27 -11.07 20.72
C PRO A 11 6.31 -10.27 21.59
N GLU A 12 6.76 -9.79 22.76
CA GLU A 12 5.95 -9.00 23.68
C GLU A 12 5.63 -7.61 23.13
N GLU A 13 6.63 -6.94 22.53
CA GLU A 13 6.45 -5.64 21.86
C GLU A 13 5.51 -5.78 20.67
N GLU A 14 5.67 -6.83 19.85
CA GLU A 14 4.77 -7.09 18.72
C GLU A 14 3.33 -7.31 19.19
N ALA A 15 3.13 -8.14 20.24
CA ALA A 15 1.82 -8.38 20.81
C ALA A 15 1.20 -7.09 21.38
N HIS A 16 2.00 -6.25 22.04
CA HIS A 16 1.58 -4.94 22.53
C HIS A 16 1.10 -4.04 21.38
N LEU A 17 1.90 -3.90 20.32
CA LEU A 17 1.54 -3.09 19.14
C LEU A 17 0.28 -3.61 18.44
N ARG A 18 0.13 -4.93 18.31
CA ARG A 18 -1.07 -5.55 17.74
C ARG A 18 -2.32 -5.24 18.54
N ARG A 19 -2.26 -5.34 19.88
CA ARG A 19 -3.37 -4.96 20.76
C ARG A 19 -3.70 -3.47 20.61
N HIS A 20 -2.69 -2.62 20.59
CA HIS A 20 -2.86 -1.18 20.43
C HIS A 20 -3.54 -0.82 19.09
N ALA A 21 -3.06 -1.42 17.99
CA ALA A 21 -3.66 -1.24 16.67
C ALA A 21 -5.10 -1.78 16.59
N ALA A 22 -5.38 -2.92 17.26
CA ALA A 22 -6.71 -3.50 17.30
C ALA A 22 -7.73 -2.63 18.07
N ALA A 23 -7.28 -1.87 19.07
CA ALA A 23 -8.11 -0.95 19.85
C ALA A 23 -8.24 0.46 19.23
N ALA A 24 -7.48 0.78 18.18
CA ALA A 24 -7.44 2.11 17.61
C ALA A 24 -8.78 2.52 16.96
N ARG A 25 -9.29 3.70 17.33
CA ARG A 25 -10.49 4.30 16.71
C ARG A 25 -10.23 4.91 15.33
N ARG A 26 -9.03 5.46 15.12
CA ARG A 26 -8.60 6.07 13.86
C ARG A 26 -7.37 5.36 13.34
N ILE A 27 -7.45 4.89 12.09
CA ILE A 27 -6.45 4.01 11.50
C ILE A 27 -6.03 4.60 10.15
N VAL A 28 -4.72 4.75 9.96
CA VAL A 28 -4.14 5.03 8.65
C VAL A 28 -3.58 3.73 8.11
N VAL A 29 -4.17 3.21 7.04
CA VAL A 29 -3.68 2.02 6.34
C VAL A 29 -2.82 2.50 5.18
N LYS A 30 -1.50 2.29 5.26
CA LYS A 30 -0.60 2.58 4.15
C LYS A 30 -0.31 1.32 3.35
N VAL A 31 -0.50 1.40 2.03
CA VAL A 31 -0.22 0.29 1.12
C VAL A 31 0.87 0.67 0.13
N GLY A 32 1.96 -0.10 0.13
CA GLY A 32 3.10 0.13 -0.76
C GLY A 32 2.92 -0.47 -2.16
N THR A 33 3.68 0.03 -3.14
CA THR A 33 3.64 -0.40 -4.54
C THR A 33 3.77 -1.91 -4.73
N ARG A 34 4.66 -2.60 -3.99
CA ARG A 34 4.87 -4.05 -4.13
C ARG A 34 3.65 -4.89 -3.72
N VAL A 35 2.82 -4.35 -2.83
CA VAL A 35 1.56 -4.99 -2.43
C VAL A 35 0.55 -4.88 -3.57
N LEU A 36 0.44 -3.71 -4.19
CA LEU A 36 -0.59 -3.42 -5.19
C LEU A 36 -0.24 -3.87 -6.61
N MET A 37 1.03 -3.79 -6.99
CA MET A 37 1.46 -3.98 -8.38
C MET A 37 1.98 -5.39 -8.63
N GLY A 38 1.59 -5.95 -9.78
CA GLY A 38 2.07 -7.21 -10.35
C GLY A 38 3.27 -7.08 -11.27
N GLY A 39 3.76 -5.87 -11.52
CA GLY A 39 4.76 -5.59 -12.55
C GLY A 39 4.13 -4.92 -13.77
N PRO A 40 4.60 -5.18 -15.00
CA PRO A 40 4.04 -4.62 -16.23
C PRO A 40 2.55 -4.92 -16.45
N GLN A 41 2.07 -6.05 -15.92
CA GLN A 41 0.68 -6.51 -16.01
C GLN A 41 -0.33 -5.68 -15.18
N GLY A 42 0.11 -4.63 -14.49
CA GLY A 42 -0.78 -3.74 -13.73
C GLY A 42 -1.05 -4.22 -12.31
N ILE A 43 -2.23 -3.92 -11.78
CA ILE A 43 -2.58 -4.16 -10.38
C ILE A 43 -2.87 -5.64 -10.08
N LYS A 44 -2.53 -6.10 -8.87
CA LYS A 44 -2.96 -7.39 -8.31
C LYS A 44 -4.41 -7.24 -7.83
N ALA A 45 -5.37 -7.45 -8.72
CA ALA A 45 -6.79 -7.21 -8.46
C ALA A 45 -7.30 -7.91 -7.19
N GLU A 46 -6.93 -9.17 -6.97
CA GLU A 46 -7.30 -9.96 -5.79
C GLU A 46 -6.76 -9.33 -4.50
N ARG A 47 -5.54 -8.79 -4.54
CA ARG A 47 -4.96 -8.10 -3.39
C ARG A 47 -5.69 -6.80 -3.09
N VAL A 48 -6.06 -6.04 -4.11
CA VAL A 48 -6.86 -4.82 -3.95
C VAL A 48 -8.22 -5.15 -3.34
N ARG A 49 -8.91 -6.17 -3.85
CA ARG A 49 -10.21 -6.62 -3.31
C ARG A 49 -10.10 -7.02 -1.83
N SER A 50 -9.07 -7.79 -1.46
CA SER A 50 -8.84 -8.16 -0.06
C SER A 50 -8.61 -6.95 0.84
N ILE A 51 -7.80 -5.97 0.41
CA ILE A 51 -7.56 -4.75 1.19
C ILE A 51 -8.85 -3.94 1.35
N VAL A 52 -9.64 -3.80 0.27
CA VAL A 52 -10.91 -3.08 0.31
C VAL A 52 -11.90 -3.77 1.26
N ALA A 53 -11.97 -5.10 1.24
CA ALA A 53 -12.82 -5.86 2.16
C ALA A 53 -12.42 -5.65 3.63
N ASP A 54 -11.11 -5.65 3.93
CA ASP A 54 -10.61 -5.36 5.27
C ASP A 54 -10.91 -3.92 5.73
N VAL A 55 -10.73 -2.94 4.84
CA VAL A 55 -11.09 -1.54 5.13
C VAL A 55 -12.60 -1.41 5.36
N ALA A 56 -13.43 -2.05 4.54
CA ALA A 56 -14.88 -2.03 4.71
C ALA A 56 -15.31 -2.64 6.06
N ARG A 57 -14.70 -3.76 6.45
CA ARG A 57 -14.93 -4.40 7.76
C ARG A 57 -14.52 -3.50 8.92
N LEU A 58 -13.40 -2.78 8.82
CA LEU A 58 -13.00 -1.82 9.85
C LEU A 58 -14.00 -0.65 9.94
N LYS A 59 -14.46 -0.13 8.80
CA LYS A 59 -15.47 0.93 8.76
C LYS A 59 -16.82 0.48 9.34
N SER A 60 -17.26 -0.75 9.07
CA SER A 60 -18.52 -1.29 9.62
C SER A 60 -18.48 -1.47 11.15
N GLN A 61 -17.28 -1.57 11.73
CA GLN A 61 -17.06 -1.56 13.18
C GLN A 61 -17.06 -0.14 13.79
N GLY A 62 -17.44 0.89 13.02
CA GLY A 62 -17.47 2.28 13.48
C GLY A 62 -16.10 2.96 13.55
N ARG A 63 -15.05 2.37 12.94
CA ARG A 63 -13.69 2.93 12.94
C ARG A 63 -13.51 3.96 11.82
N GLN A 64 -12.71 4.98 12.09
CA GLN A 64 -12.30 5.96 11.07
C GLN A 64 -11.07 5.43 10.35
N VAL A 65 -11.16 5.23 9.04
CA VAL A 65 -10.07 4.68 8.24
C VAL A 65 -9.66 5.65 7.14
N VAL A 66 -8.37 5.95 7.08
CA VAL A 66 -7.72 6.66 5.96
C VAL A 66 -6.85 5.66 5.22
N LEU A 67 -7.08 5.47 3.93
CA LEU A 67 -6.25 4.63 3.06
C LEU A 67 -5.25 5.51 2.32
N VAL A 68 -3.96 5.24 2.49
CA VAL A 68 -2.88 5.89 1.74
C VAL A 68 -2.27 4.86 0.80
N SER A 69 -2.55 5.01 -0.48
CA SER A 69 -2.10 4.06 -1.52
C SER A 69 -0.94 4.63 -2.32
N SER A 70 0.03 3.78 -2.65
CA SER A 70 0.97 4.05 -3.73
C SER A 70 0.45 3.44 -5.05
N GLY A 71 1.31 3.28 -6.05
CA GLY A 71 0.99 2.54 -7.27
C GLY A 71 0.53 3.35 -8.47
N ALA A 72 0.20 4.65 -8.33
CA ALA A 72 -0.29 5.50 -9.42
C ALA A 72 0.56 5.39 -10.70
N ILE A 73 1.88 5.61 -10.60
CA ILE A 73 2.81 5.47 -11.73
C ILE A 73 2.77 4.07 -12.36
N GLY A 74 2.69 3.02 -11.54
CA GLY A 74 2.63 1.65 -12.04
C GLY A 74 1.31 1.37 -12.78
N CYS A 75 0.20 1.93 -12.30
CA CYS A 75 -1.10 1.84 -12.95
C CYS A 75 -1.10 2.57 -14.30
N GLY A 76 -0.65 3.83 -14.34
CA GLY A 76 -0.61 4.57 -15.60
C GLY A 76 0.40 4.02 -16.59
N MET A 77 1.56 3.50 -16.14
CA MET A 77 2.47 2.75 -17.01
C MET A 77 1.79 1.55 -17.66
N ALA A 78 1.01 0.77 -16.91
CA ALA A 78 0.29 -0.38 -17.45
C ALA A 78 -0.80 0.07 -18.44
N ALA A 79 -1.55 1.12 -18.11
CA ALA A 79 -2.58 1.69 -18.98
C ALA A 79 -2.01 2.26 -20.29
N LEU A 80 -0.81 2.86 -20.24
CA LEU A 80 -0.12 3.44 -21.38
C LEU A 80 0.76 2.43 -22.14
N GLY A 81 0.77 1.15 -21.74
CA GLY A 81 1.59 0.11 -22.39
C GLY A 81 3.11 0.31 -22.22
N MET A 82 3.54 1.08 -21.23
CA MET A 82 4.96 1.37 -20.96
C MET A 82 5.67 0.13 -20.41
N ARG A 83 6.60 -0.42 -21.18
CA ARG A 83 7.37 -1.62 -20.79
C ARG A 83 8.48 -1.34 -19.78
N ARG A 84 8.94 -0.09 -19.69
CA ARG A 84 10.02 0.32 -18.79
C ARG A 84 9.59 1.57 -18.04
N ARG A 85 10.04 1.67 -16.79
CA ARG A 85 9.79 2.85 -15.97
C ARG A 85 10.55 4.05 -16.56
N PRO A 86 9.87 5.16 -16.87
CA PRO A 86 10.54 6.36 -17.34
C PRO A 86 11.43 6.95 -16.25
N GLN A 87 12.45 7.71 -16.68
CA GLN A 87 13.37 8.39 -15.76
C GLN A 87 13.13 9.89 -15.68
N SER A 88 12.47 10.47 -16.70
CA SER A 88 12.14 11.89 -16.68
C SER A 88 10.96 12.17 -15.74
N LEU A 89 11.02 13.27 -15.00
CA LEU A 89 9.93 13.70 -14.13
C LEU A 89 8.61 13.92 -14.90
N PRO A 90 8.60 14.54 -16.10
CA PRO A 90 7.37 14.73 -16.86
C PRO A 90 6.68 13.41 -17.21
N GLU A 91 7.43 12.42 -17.69
CA GLU A 91 6.84 11.11 -18.02
C GLU A 91 6.36 10.37 -16.77
N LEU A 92 7.07 10.50 -15.65
CA LEU A 92 6.63 9.94 -14.37
C LEU A 92 5.32 10.58 -13.89
N GLN A 93 5.14 11.88 -14.12
CA GLN A 93 3.90 12.60 -13.82
C GLN A 93 2.77 12.21 -14.77
N THR A 94 3.05 12.10 -16.07
CA THR A 94 2.09 11.60 -17.07
C THR A 94 1.59 10.19 -16.70
N ALA A 95 2.48 9.32 -16.23
CA ALA A 95 2.08 7.99 -15.77
C ALA A 95 1.35 7.99 -14.42
N ALA A 96 1.35 9.08 -13.66
CA ALA A 96 0.68 9.17 -12.35
C ALA A 96 -0.65 9.92 -12.37
N ALA A 97 -0.90 10.72 -13.40
CA ALA A 97 -2.09 11.55 -13.58
C ALA A 97 -3.32 10.71 -13.98
#